data_AF-A0A2I0FJ55-F1
#
_entry.id   AF-A0A2I0FJ55-F1
#
_cell.length_a   1.000
_cell.length_b   1.000
_cell.length_c   1.000
_cell.angle_alpha   90.00
_cell.angle_beta   90.00
_cell.angle_gamma   90.00
#
_symmetry.space_group_name_H-M   'P 1'
#
loop_
_entity.id
_entity.type
_entity.pdbx_description
1 polymer ?
#
loop_
_entity_poly.entity_id
_entity_poly.type
_entity_poly.pdbx_seq_one_letter_code
_entity_poly.pdbx_strand_id
1 'polypeptide(L)'
;MKKKLIIVTSIFFLLLSACQKEDILIESASIEFGSLENPADRQLHFRTTILDAGMEQEGINYEVRFIIEDAYIVDIVGSEVLRVSETFDAEHNNSKRAVETGVSIGLMKDYNIDEIKKIIEKEKVVFAEVYSGEQVIDRKRINTFIENIQPLVDINPSINIEKIELKTDESIDIFKKAVFNAEKDNSVIEITHPKHSFALEKETYYIWIFNENGRIMNTRDVYSSYLLNDESFKEIKSYLSSTDINE
;
A
#
# COMPACT_ATOMS: atom_id res chain seq x y z
N MET A 1 -9.35 -27.20 65.52
CA MET A 1 -9.40 -26.97 64.05
C MET A 1 -9.84 -25.54 63.77
N LYS A 2 -8.92 -24.66 63.34
CA LYS A 2 -9.24 -23.27 62.94
C LYS A 2 -8.83 -23.09 61.48
N LYS A 3 -9.79 -22.98 60.57
CA LYS A 3 -9.56 -22.58 59.18
C LYS A 3 -9.44 -21.05 59.14
N LYS A 4 -8.26 -20.52 58.83
CA LYS A 4 -8.09 -19.10 58.51
C LYS A 4 -8.38 -18.89 57.03
N LEU A 5 -9.35 -18.02 56.77
CA LEU A 5 -9.77 -17.53 55.48
C LEU A 5 -8.67 -16.60 54.92
N ILE A 6 -8.00 -17.00 53.84
CA ILE A 6 -7.09 -16.16 53.06
C ILE A 6 -7.91 -15.67 51.87
N ILE A 7 -8.47 -14.47 51.95
CA ILE A 7 -9.09 -13.77 50.81
C ILE A 7 -8.78 -12.29 50.98
N VAL A 8 -7.57 -11.82 50.65
CA VAL A 8 -7.32 -10.40 50.33
C VAL A 8 -6.02 -10.27 49.54
N THR A 9 -5.95 -10.66 48.26
CA THR A 9 -4.92 -10.15 47.32
C THR A 9 -5.21 -10.52 45.85
N SER A 10 -6.34 -10.08 45.29
CA SER A 10 -6.53 -10.17 43.81
C SER A 10 -7.35 -9.02 43.21
N ILE A 11 -7.61 -7.94 43.96
CA ILE A 11 -8.44 -6.81 43.49
C ILE A 11 -7.58 -5.55 43.20
N PHE A 12 -6.25 -5.64 43.21
CA PHE A 12 -5.37 -4.47 43.02
C PHE A 12 -4.62 -4.42 41.67
N PHE A 13 -4.94 -5.29 40.71
CA PHE A 13 -4.33 -5.28 39.37
C PHE A 13 -5.28 -4.88 38.23
N LEU A 14 -6.50 -4.42 38.54
CA LEU A 14 -7.52 -4.10 37.52
C LEU A 14 -7.70 -2.60 37.21
N LEU A 15 -6.88 -1.70 37.75
CA LEU A 15 -7.07 -0.24 37.60
C LEU A 15 -5.83 0.54 37.13
N LEU A 16 -4.93 -0.12 36.39
CA LEU A 16 -3.85 0.56 35.67
C LEU A 16 -3.84 0.20 34.18
N SER A 17 -4.99 -0.11 33.58
CA SER A 17 -5.19 0.23 32.17
C SER A 17 -5.38 1.75 32.11
N ALA A 18 -4.30 2.48 32.38
CA ALA A 18 -4.19 3.86 31.94
C ALA A 18 -4.55 3.84 30.46
N CYS A 19 -5.44 4.74 30.07
CA CYS A 19 -5.83 4.99 28.68
C CYS A 19 -4.56 5.41 27.94
N GLN A 20 -3.78 4.42 27.51
CA GLN A 20 -2.58 4.62 26.72
C GLN A 20 -3.13 5.08 25.38
N LYS A 21 -3.05 6.38 25.16
CA LYS A 21 -3.48 6.99 23.92
C LYS A 21 -2.67 6.32 22.82
N GLU A 22 -3.34 5.53 21.99
CA GLU A 22 -2.69 4.88 20.86
C GLU A 22 -2.31 5.98 19.87
N ASP A 23 -1.01 6.21 19.73
CA ASP A 23 -0.47 7.23 18.84
C ASP A 23 -0.48 6.76 17.38
N ILE A 24 -0.60 5.46 17.13
CA ILE A 24 -0.80 4.88 15.80
C ILE A 24 -2.00 3.95 15.86
N LEU A 25 -3.02 4.21 15.04
CA LEU A 25 -4.22 3.37 14.97
C LEU A 25 -4.76 3.27 13.54
N ILE A 26 -5.51 2.23 13.26
CA ILE A 26 -6.19 2.02 11.99
C ILE A 26 -7.53 2.76 11.99
N GLU A 27 -7.58 3.88 11.27
CA GLU A 27 -8.78 4.69 11.12
C GLU A 27 -9.82 3.97 10.27
N SER A 28 -9.42 3.37 9.15
CA SER A 28 -10.31 2.65 8.24
C SER A 28 -9.60 1.46 7.59
N ALA A 29 -10.36 0.43 7.22
CA ALA A 29 -9.86 -0.69 6.43
C ALA A 29 -10.97 -1.27 5.56
N SER A 30 -10.64 -1.61 4.31
CA SER A 30 -11.57 -2.12 3.30
C SER A 30 -10.91 -3.21 2.46
N ILE A 31 -11.75 -4.05 1.86
CA ILE A 31 -11.38 -4.85 0.70
C ILE A 31 -12.18 -4.33 -0.48
N GLU A 32 -11.47 -4.06 -1.56
CA GLU A 32 -12.03 -3.46 -2.77
C GLU A 32 -11.84 -4.43 -3.93
N PHE A 33 -12.85 -4.57 -4.78
CA PHE A 33 -12.81 -5.45 -5.93
C PHE A 33 -12.99 -4.65 -7.22
N GLY A 34 -12.04 -4.82 -8.14
CA GLY A 34 -12.06 -4.16 -9.43
C GLY A 34 -10.66 -4.12 -10.01
N SER A 35 -10.39 -3.03 -10.71
CA SER A 35 -9.06 -2.74 -11.22
C SER A 35 -8.69 -1.32 -10.90
N LEU A 36 -7.42 -1.11 -10.60
CA LEU A 36 -6.84 0.21 -10.41
C LEU A 36 -6.17 0.73 -11.70
N GLU A 37 -6.01 -0.13 -12.72
CA GLU A 37 -5.37 0.20 -14.00
C GLU A 37 -6.23 -0.16 -15.22
N ASN A 38 -6.53 -1.45 -15.42
CA ASN A 38 -7.25 -1.96 -16.57
C ASN A 38 -8.60 -2.58 -16.16
N PRO A 39 -9.76 -2.08 -16.64
CA PRO A 39 -11.09 -2.61 -16.26
C PRO A 39 -11.31 -4.12 -16.46
N ALA A 40 -10.51 -4.76 -17.33
CA ALA A 40 -10.54 -6.21 -17.53
C ALA A 40 -9.85 -6.99 -16.40
N ASP A 41 -8.91 -6.38 -15.69
CA ASP A 41 -8.19 -7.01 -14.59
C ASP A 41 -9.11 -7.07 -13.38
N ARG A 42 -9.14 -8.23 -12.73
CA ARG A 42 -9.95 -8.46 -11.54
C ARG A 42 -9.03 -8.78 -10.39
N GLN A 43 -8.86 -7.82 -9.51
CA GLN A 43 -7.99 -7.94 -8.34
C GLN A 43 -8.79 -7.63 -7.07
N LEU A 44 -8.31 -8.19 -5.96
CA LEU A 44 -8.71 -7.74 -4.63
C LEU A 44 -7.65 -6.77 -4.12
N HIS A 45 -8.10 -5.63 -3.64
CA HIS A 45 -7.26 -4.61 -3.06
C HIS A 45 -7.58 -4.49 -1.58
N PHE A 46 -6.59 -4.77 -0.75
CA PHE A 46 -6.70 -4.67 0.69
C PHE A 46 -6.14 -3.31 1.07
N ARG A 47 -6.98 -2.42 1.60
CA ARG A 47 -6.62 -1.03 1.85
C ARG A 47 -6.85 -0.67 3.31
N THR A 48 -5.98 0.18 3.84
CA THR A 48 -6.11 0.71 5.19
C THR A 48 -5.66 2.16 5.25
N THR A 49 -6.32 2.94 6.12
CA THR A 49 -5.90 4.28 6.50
C THR A 49 -5.44 4.22 7.95
N ILE A 50 -4.20 4.64 8.19
CA ILE A 50 -3.58 4.68 9.50
C ILE A 50 -3.53 6.14 9.95
N LEU A 51 -4.05 6.41 11.14
CA LEU A 51 -3.89 7.67 11.82
C LEU A 51 -2.64 7.58 12.70
N ASP A 52 -1.59 8.29 12.29
CA ASP A 52 -0.34 8.44 13.03
C ASP A 52 -0.34 9.83 13.65
N ALA A 53 -0.55 9.89 14.96
CA ALA A 53 -0.60 11.11 15.76
C ALA A 53 0.79 11.61 16.20
N GLY A 54 1.84 10.92 15.77
CA GLY A 54 3.20 11.10 16.20
C GLY A 54 3.45 10.56 17.61
N MET A 55 4.67 10.09 17.85
CA MET A 55 5.07 9.54 19.16
C MET A 55 6.09 10.42 19.86
N GLU A 56 6.00 10.44 21.20
CA GLU A 56 7.03 11.08 22.04
C GLU A 56 8.40 10.40 21.88
N GLN A 57 8.41 9.11 21.51
CA GLN A 57 9.63 8.35 21.25
C GLN A 57 9.99 8.42 19.76
N GLU A 58 11.21 8.88 19.47
CA GLU A 58 11.77 8.83 18.11
C GLU A 58 12.01 7.40 17.64
N GLY A 59 11.83 7.17 16.34
CA GLY A 59 12.37 6.01 15.64
C GLY A 59 11.58 4.71 15.75
N ILE A 60 10.26 4.79 15.96
CA ILE A 60 9.41 3.61 15.85
C ILE A 60 9.02 3.41 14.40
N ASN A 61 9.50 2.29 13.84
CA ASN A 61 9.16 1.85 12.51
C ASN A 61 8.03 0.84 12.62
N TYR A 62 6.99 1.02 11.81
CA TYR A 62 5.85 0.11 11.74
C TYR A 62 5.61 -0.39 10.33
N GLU A 63 5.00 -1.56 10.24
CA GLU A 63 4.65 -2.24 9.02
C GLU A 63 3.15 -2.58 9.05
N VAL A 64 2.61 -2.93 7.89
CA VAL A 64 1.20 -3.27 7.73
C VAL A 64 1.06 -4.65 7.11
N ARG A 65 0.12 -5.45 7.64
CA ARG A 65 -0.26 -6.72 7.03
C ARG A 65 -1.76 -6.95 7.10
N PHE A 66 -2.25 -7.76 6.18
CA PHE A 66 -3.61 -8.27 6.18
C PHE A 66 -3.59 -9.77 6.50
N ILE A 67 -4.37 -10.16 7.51
CA ILE A 67 -4.51 -11.55 7.96
C ILE A 67 -5.87 -12.07 7.48
N ILE A 68 -5.85 -13.19 6.77
CA ILE A 68 -7.03 -13.86 6.22
C ILE A 68 -7.20 -15.19 6.96
N GLU A 69 -8.29 -15.34 7.71
CA GLU A 69 -8.56 -16.53 8.52
C GLU A 69 -9.50 -17.53 7.81
N ASP A 70 -10.17 -17.12 6.74
CA ASP A 70 -11.08 -17.99 5.98
C ASP A 70 -10.38 -18.76 4.87
N ALA A 71 -10.54 -20.09 4.88
CA ALA A 71 -9.86 -20.99 3.95
C ALA A 71 -10.27 -20.78 2.49
N TYR A 72 -11.50 -20.38 2.20
CA TYR A 72 -11.93 -20.11 0.83
C TYR A 72 -11.28 -18.84 0.29
N ILE A 73 -11.22 -17.77 1.09
CA ILE A 73 -10.50 -16.55 0.71
C ILE A 73 -9.00 -16.84 0.53
N VAL A 74 -8.38 -17.60 1.43
CA VAL A 74 -6.96 -18.02 1.32
C VAL A 74 -6.72 -18.80 0.03
N ASP A 75 -7.64 -19.69 -0.36
CA ASP A 75 -7.49 -20.51 -1.57
C ASP A 75 -7.52 -19.68 -2.87
N ILE A 76 -8.27 -18.58 -2.87
CA ILE A 76 -8.38 -17.66 -4.02
C ILE A 76 -7.20 -16.69 -4.06
N VAL A 77 -6.78 -16.17 -2.91
CA VAL A 77 -5.71 -15.17 -2.77
C VAL A 77 -4.32 -15.81 -2.81
N GLY A 78 -4.20 -17.07 -2.37
CA GLY A 78 -2.95 -17.83 -2.33
C GLY A 78 -2.08 -17.62 -1.08
N SER A 79 -2.55 -16.84 -0.10
CA SER A 79 -1.81 -16.57 1.14
C SER A 79 -2.76 -16.25 2.32
N GLU A 80 -2.37 -16.67 3.53
CA GLU A 80 -3.02 -16.28 4.79
C GLU A 80 -2.57 -14.90 5.28
N VAL A 81 -1.39 -14.44 4.85
CA VAL A 81 -0.78 -13.17 5.25
C VAL A 81 -0.35 -12.40 4.02
N LEU A 82 -0.90 -11.20 3.86
CA LEU A 82 -0.48 -10.26 2.83
C LEU A 82 0.27 -9.12 3.49
N ARG A 83 1.56 -8.99 3.20
CA ARG A 83 2.39 -7.90 3.73
C ARG A 83 2.40 -6.75 2.75
N VAL A 84 2.16 -5.56 3.28
CA VAL A 84 2.51 -4.33 2.59
C VAL A 84 4.04 -4.26 2.55
N SER A 85 4.61 -3.95 1.39
CA SER A 85 6.07 -3.92 1.21
C SER A 85 6.74 -2.79 1.99
N GLU A 86 6.00 -1.72 2.25
CA GLU A 86 6.51 -0.53 2.91
C GLU A 86 6.66 -0.69 4.43
N THR A 87 7.70 -0.03 4.94
CA THR A 87 7.88 0.28 6.36
C THR A 87 7.69 1.79 6.54
N PHE A 88 7.03 2.18 7.62
CA PHE A 88 6.67 3.57 7.92
C PHE A 88 7.36 4.02 9.20
N ASP A 89 8.02 5.18 9.15
CA ASP A 89 8.64 5.79 10.33
C ASP A 89 7.62 6.70 11.01
N ALA A 90 7.28 6.47 12.28
CA ALA A 90 6.34 7.30 13.03
C ALA A 90 6.80 8.77 13.09
N GLU A 91 5.86 9.72 12.95
CA GLU A 91 6.19 11.15 13.03
C GLU A 91 6.62 11.54 14.46
N HIS A 92 7.62 12.42 14.58
CA HIS A 92 8.11 12.86 15.90
C HIS A 92 7.46 14.16 16.40
N ASN A 93 6.62 14.81 15.60
CA ASN A 93 6.25 16.21 15.77
C ASN A 93 4.78 16.42 16.18
N ASN A 94 4.15 15.49 16.91
CA ASN A 94 2.74 15.58 17.38
C ASN A 94 1.72 15.99 16.28
N SER A 95 2.11 15.98 15.02
CA SER A 95 1.22 16.20 13.90
C SER A 95 0.51 14.90 13.62
N LYS A 96 -0.81 15.00 13.49
CA LYS A 96 -1.60 13.90 12.98
C LYS A 96 -1.43 13.86 11.48
N ARG A 97 -1.00 12.72 10.95
CA ARG A 97 -1.07 12.40 9.54
C ARG A 97 -1.92 11.16 9.31
N ALA A 98 -2.58 11.14 8.16
CA ALA A 98 -3.23 9.94 7.64
C ALA A 98 -2.28 9.29 6.63
N VAL A 99 -2.00 8.00 6.82
CA VAL A 99 -1.20 7.19 5.90
C VAL A 99 -2.14 6.19 5.24
N GLU A 100 -2.30 6.32 3.93
CA GLU A 100 -3.03 5.34 3.13
C GLU A 100 -2.05 4.32 2.53
N THR A 101 -2.34 3.04 2.70
CA THR A 101 -1.54 1.96 2.14
C THR A 101 -2.40 0.72 1.89
N GLY A 102 -1.88 -0.23 1.14
CA GLY A 102 -2.58 -1.45 0.80
C GLY A 102 -1.75 -2.42 -0.02
N VAL A 103 -2.40 -3.49 -0.44
CA VAL A 103 -1.82 -4.50 -1.34
C VAL A 103 -2.88 -4.96 -2.32
N SER A 104 -2.47 -5.10 -3.58
CA SER A 104 -3.31 -5.57 -4.68
C SER A 104 -2.91 -7.00 -5.02
N ILE A 105 -3.88 -7.92 -5.04
CA ILE A 105 -3.64 -9.33 -5.33
C ILE A 105 -4.54 -9.79 -6.48
N GLY A 106 -3.91 -10.38 -7.49
CA GLY A 106 -4.60 -11.12 -8.54
C GLY A 106 -5.13 -12.45 -8.02
N LEU A 107 -6.32 -12.84 -8.47
CA LEU A 107 -7.01 -14.05 -7.99
C LEU A 107 -6.50 -15.29 -8.73
N MET A 108 -6.12 -16.32 -7.97
CA MET A 108 -5.43 -17.50 -8.49
C MET A 108 -6.39 -18.59 -9.03
N LYS A 109 -7.68 -18.49 -8.68
CA LYS A 109 -8.71 -19.48 -9.01
C LYS A 109 -10.01 -18.80 -9.40
N ASP A 110 -10.90 -19.58 -9.98
CA ASP A 110 -12.29 -19.17 -10.17
C ASP A 110 -12.92 -18.78 -8.83
N TYR A 111 -13.69 -17.70 -8.83
CA TYR A 111 -14.25 -17.12 -7.62
C TYR A 111 -15.69 -16.65 -7.84
N ASN A 112 -16.45 -16.55 -6.74
CA ASN A 112 -17.75 -15.91 -6.73
C ASN A 112 -17.68 -14.63 -5.88
N ILE A 113 -17.86 -13.48 -6.52
CA ILE A 113 -17.71 -12.18 -5.85
C ILE A 113 -18.75 -11.97 -4.73
N ASP A 114 -19.98 -12.45 -4.91
CA ASP A 114 -21.04 -12.37 -3.91
C ASP A 114 -20.70 -13.22 -2.67
N GLU A 115 -20.02 -14.34 -2.88
CA GLU A 115 -19.55 -15.22 -1.80
C GLU A 115 -18.41 -14.58 -1.03
N ILE A 116 -17.40 -14.03 -1.71
CA ILE A 116 -16.30 -13.27 -1.11
C ILE A 116 -16.85 -12.13 -0.25
N LYS A 117 -17.73 -11.31 -0.82
CA LYS A 117 -18.38 -10.20 -0.13
C LYS A 117 -19.11 -10.66 1.13
N LYS A 118 -19.93 -11.70 1.00
CA LYS A 118 -20.70 -12.27 2.12
C LYS A 118 -19.78 -12.72 3.25
N ILE A 119 -18.67 -13.40 2.94
CA ILE A 119 -17.70 -13.87 3.92
C ILE A 119 -17.06 -12.68 4.65
N ILE A 120 -16.57 -11.68 3.92
CA ILE A 120 -15.92 -10.50 4.49
C ILE A 120 -16.87 -9.71 5.40
N GLU A 121 -18.08 -9.39 4.90
CA GLU A 121 -19.03 -8.54 5.63
C GLU A 121 -19.68 -9.25 6.83
N LYS A 122 -19.96 -10.56 6.73
CA LYS A 122 -20.71 -11.30 7.76
C LYS A 122 -19.83 -12.11 8.70
N GLU A 123 -18.84 -12.80 8.17
CA GLU A 123 -18.03 -13.75 8.94
C GLU A 123 -16.81 -13.09 9.57
N LYS A 124 -16.44 -11.89 9.10
CA LYS A 124 -15.49 -11.00 9.78
C LYS A 124 -14.10 -11.64 9.93
N VAL A 125 -13.66 -12.27 8.85
CA VAL A 125 -12.50 -13.18 8.76
C VAL A 125 -11.21 -12.52 8.28
N VAL A 126 -11.24 -11.23 7.96
CA VAL A 126 -10.05 -10.50 7.51
C VAL A 126 -9.72 -9.37 8.49
N PHE A 127 -8.43 -9.18 8.77
CA PHE A 127 -7.92 -8.16 9.66
C PHE A 127 -6.80 -7.38 8.99
N ALA A 128 -6.76 -6.07 9.20
CA ALA A 128 -5.58 -5.25 9.03
C ALA A 128 -4.85 -5.16 10.37
N GLU A 129 -3.53 -5.33 10.36
CA GLU A 129 -2.68 -5.17 11.53
C GLU A 129 -1.56 -4.17 11.22
N VAL A 130 -1.35 -3.24 12.14
CA VAL A 130 -0.16 -2.40 12.22
C VAL A 130 0.75 -2.98 13.30
N TYR A 131 2.01 -3.22 12.99
CA TYR A 131 2.94 -3.87 13.91
C TYR A 131 4.35 -3.27 13.84
N SER A 132 5.11 -3.39 14.92
CA SER A 132 6.53 -3.05 14.99
C SER A 132 7.31 -4.24 15.53
N GLY A 133 8.15 -4.85 14.69
CA GLY A 133 8.77 -6.14 14.99
C GLY A 133 7.71 -7.23 15.22
N GLU A 134 7.67 -7.79 16.42
CA GLU A 134 6.69 -8.83 16.81
C GLU A 134 5.46 -8.27 17.54
N GLN A 135 5.44 -6.97 17.84
CA GLN A 135 4.37 -6.34 18.61
C GLN A 135 3.30 -5.79 17.66
N VAL A 136 2.07 -6.28 17.80
CA VAL A 136 0.89 -5.66 17.18
C VAL A 136 0.58 -4.37 17.92
N ILE A 137 0.59 -3.26 17.19
CA ILE A 137 0.26 -1.92 17.69
C ILE A 137 -1.26 -1.74 17.68
N ASP A 138 -1.88 -1.98 16.52
CA ASP A 138 -3.33 -1.97 16.37
C ASP A 138 -3.77 -3.09 15.42
N ARG A 139 -4.98 -3.59 15.63
CA ARG A 139 -5.63 -4.60 14.79
C ARG A 139 -7.07 -4.20 14.56
N LYS A 140 -7.41 -4.05 13.28
CA LYS A 140 -8.77 -3.75 12.85
C LYS A 140 -9.33 -4.87 12.00
N ARG A 141 -10.54 -5.28 12.33
CA ARG A 141 -11.32 -6.19 11.52
C ARG A 141 -11.90 -5.48 10.31
N ILE A 142 -11.80 -6.10 9.14
CA ILE A 142 -12.36 -5.60 7.90
C ILE A 142 -13.76 -6.19 7.69
N ASN A 143 -14.74 -5.31 7.54
CA ASN A 143 -16.13 -5.64 7.26
C ASN A 143 -16.73 -4.77 6.15
N THR A 144 -15.89 -4.03 5.44
CA THR A 144 -16.26 -3.16 4.33
C THR A 144 -15.78 -3.80 3.04
N PHE A 145 -16.71 -4.07 2.14
CA PHE A 145 -16.43 -4.58 0.81
C PHE A 145 -16.93 -3.58 -0.25
N ILE A 146 -16.05 -3.14 -1.14
CA ILE A 146 -16.38 -2.17 -2.19
C ILE A 146 -16.21 -2.85 -3.54
N GLU A 147 -17.26 -2.85 -4.35
CA GLU A 147 -17.23 -3.45 -5.69
C GLU A 147 -17.12 -2.39 -6.79
N ASN A 148 -16.54 -2.80 -7.92
CA ASN A 148 -16.45 -1.99 -9.13
C ASN A 148 -15.76 -0.65 -8.90
N ILE A 149 -14.69 -0.67 -8.10
CA ILE A 149 -13.81 0.49 -8.00
C ILE A 149 -13.35 0.88 -9.40
N GLN A 150 -13.40 2.17 -9.68
CA GLN A 150 -12.86 2.70 -10.92
C GLN A 150 -11.33 2.64 -10.87
N PRO A 151 -10.67 2.48 -12.01
CA PRO A 151 -9.23 2.64 -12.09
C PRO A 151 -8.79 3.95 -11.43
N LEU A 152 -7.78 3.89 -10.55
CA LEU A 152 -7.12 5.11 -10.05
C LEU A 152 -6.36 5.80 -11.17
N VAL A 153 -5.90 5.00 -12.13
CA VAL A 153 -5.37 5.45 -13.41
C VAL A 153 -6.48 5.31 -14.45
N ASP A 154 -7.10 6.41 -14.86
CA ASP A 154 -7.88 6.37 -16.10
C ASP A 154 -6.90 6.11 -17.24
N ILE A 155 -6.88 4.88 -17.76
CA ILE A 155 -6.14 4.52 -18.97
C ILE A 155 -7.18 4.39 -20.07
N ASN A 156 -7.42 5.47 -20.79
CA ASN A 156 -8.10 5.45 -22.07
C ASN A 156 -7.37 4.44 -22.97
N PRO A 157 -8.00 3.30 -23.31
CA PRO A 157 -7.35 2.24 -24.07
C PRO A 157 -6.99 2.67 -25.50
N SER A 158 -7.45 3.85 -25.93
CA SER A 158 -7.09 4.46 -27.21
C SER A 158 -5.77 5.25 -27.15
N ILE A 159 -5.22 5.48 -25.96
CA ILE A 159 -3.94 6.18 -25.78
C ILE A 159 -2.82 5.15 -25.91
N ASN A 160 -1.93 5.40 -26.86
CA ASN A 160 -0.72 4.61 -27.03
C ASN A 160 0.28 4.99 -25.93
N ILE A 161 0.45 4.13 -24.93
CA ILE A 161 1.53 4.28 -23.95
C ILE A 161 2.81 3.81 -24.64
N GLU A 162 3.75 4.73 -24.82
CA GLU A 162 5.02 4.41 -25.46
C GLU A 162 5.85 3.51 -24.54
N LYS A 163 6.32 2.38 -25.06
CA LYS A 163 7.19 1.48 -24.31
C LYS A 163 8.65 1.81 -24.58
N ILE A 164 9.34 2.32 -23.57
CA ILE A 164 10.76 2.62 -23.61
C ILE A 164 11.53 1.29 -23.50
N GLU A 165 12.32 0.97 -24.51
CA GLU A 165 13.21 -0.18 -24.50
C GLU A 165 14.60 0.21 -23.97
N LEU A 166 14.94 -0.23 -22.75
CA LEU A 166 16.25 0.01 -22.14
C LEU A 166 17.29 -0.98 -22.70
N LYS A 167 17.98 -0.56 -23.78
CA LYS A 167 18.90 -1.43 -24.55
C LYS A 167 20.37 -1.32 -24.16
N THR A 168 20.76 -0.26 -23.46
CA THR A 168 22.16 0.03 -23.14
C THR A 168 22.36 0.08 -21.63
N ASP A 169 23.57 -0.23 -21.18
CA ASP A 169 23.90 -0.13 -19.76
C ASP A 169 23.68 1.29 -19.23
N GLU A 170 23.94 2.31 -20.07
CA GLU A 170 23.69 3.72 -19.75
C GLU A 170 22.19 4.00 -19.54
N SER A 171 21.30 3.54 -20.43
CA SER A 171 19.86 3.78 -20.24
C SER A 171 19.30 2.97 -19.08
N ILE A 172 19.81 1.77 -18.84
CA ILE A 172 19.46 0.98 -17.65
C ILE A 172 19.88 1.72 -16.38
N ASP A 173 21.09 2.29 -16.33
CA ASP A 173 21.61 2.99 -15.15
C ASP A 173 20.81 4.27 -14.84
N ILE A 174 20.48 5.07 -15.86
CA ILE A 174 19.64 6.27 -15.71
C ILE A 174 18.30 5.92 -15.04
N PHE A 175 17.58 4.93 -15.60
CA PHE A 175 16.26 4.57 -15.09
C PHE A 175 16.34 3.85 -13.74
N LYS A 176 17.39 3.06 -13.50
CA LYS A 176 17.63 2.43 -12.20
C LYS A 176 17.89 3.45 -11.11
N LYS A 177 18.75 4.44 -11.38
CA LYS A 177 19.03 5.55 -10.48
C LYS A 177 17.77 6.35 -10.19
N ALA A 178 16.95 6.60 -11.20
CA ALA A 178 15.70 7.30 -11.04
C ALA A 178 14.69 6.57 -10.15
N VAL A 179 14.50 5.27 -10.35
CA VAL A 179 13.64 4.44 -9.48
C VAL A 179 14.18 4.43 -8.04
N PHE A 180 15.49 4.29 -7.88
CA PHE A 180 16.11 4.18 -6.55
C PHE A 180 16.09 5.50 -5.77
N ASN A 181 16.25 6.65 -6.45
CA ASN A 181 16.35 7.95 -5.81
C ASN A 181 15.04 8.75 -5.79
N ALA A 182 13.95 8.22 -6.36
CA ALA A 182 12.67 8.90 -6.34
C ALA A 182 12.09 8.93 -4.91
N GLU A 183 11.55 10.08 -4.53
CA GLU A 183 10.99 10.30 -3.19
C GLU A 183 9.49 10.05 -3.21
N LYS A 184 8.95 9.35 -2.21
CA LYS A 184 7.52 9.06 -2.16
C LYS A 184 6.71 10.35 -2.15
N ASP A 185 5.74 10.44 -3.05
CA ASP A 185 4.81 11.54 -3.11
C ASP A 185 3.55 11.19 -2.32
N ASN A 186 3.37 11.87 -1.18
CA ASN A 186 2.23 11.64 -0.28
C ASN A 186 0.94 12.37 -0.74
N SER A 187 0.95 13.02 -1.90
CA SER A 187 -0.27 13.60 -2.44
C SER A 187 -1.23 12.52 -2.94
N VAL A 188 -2.54 12.71 -2.75
CA VAL A 188 -3.57 11.89 -3.42
C VAL A 188 -3.55 12.29 -4.88
N ILE A 189 -2.97 11.46 -5.73
CA ILE A 189 -2.77 11.80 -7.13
C ILE A 189 -4.00 11.39 -7.92
N GLU A 190 -4.62 12.36 -8.56
CA GLU A 190 -5.42 12.11 -9.74
C GLU A 190 -4.44 11.67 -10.84
N ILE A 191 -4.30 10.35 -11.03
CA ILE A 191 -3.30 9.80 -11.93
C ILE A 191 -3.80 9.98 -13.36
N THR A 192 -3.32 11.04 -14.00
CA THR A 192 -3.51 11.26 -15.43
C THR A 192 -2.84 10.15 -16.25
N HIS A 193 -3.31 9.88 -17.45
CA HIS A 193 -2.75 8.88 -18.37
C HIS A 193 -1.21 8.97 -18.52
N PRO A 194 -0.45 7.91 -18.23
CA PRO A 194 1.00 7.89 -18.46
C PRO A 194 1.30 7.95 -19.95
N LYS A 195 2.35 8.69 -20.31
CA LYS A 195 2.83 8.74 -21.69
C LYS A 195 3.78 7.60 -22.02
N HIS A 196 4.59 7.20 -21.04
CA HIS A 196 5.60 6.17 -21.25
C HIS A 196 5.54 5.09 -20.16
N SER A 197 6.01 3.90 -20.53
CA SER A 197 6.26 2.78 -19.64
C SER A 197 7.65 2.20 -19.91
N PHE A 198 8.26 1.60 -18.90
CA PHE A 198 9.51 0.86 -19.07
C PHE A 198 9.53 -0.37 -18.17
N ALA A 199 10.29 -1.39 -18.59
CA ALA A 199 10.56 -2.57 -17.78
C ALA A 199 11.97 -2.45 -17.21
N LEU A 200 12.10 -2.62 -15.89
CA LEU A 200 13.38 -2.65 -15.21
C LEU A 200 13.42 -3.89 -14.32
N GLU A 201 14.40 -4.75 -14.58
CA GLU A 201 14.53 -6.06 -13.94
C GLU A 201 13.27 -6.94 -14.15
N LYS A 202 12.42 -7.14 -13.13
CA LYS A 202 11.17 -7.95 -13.20
C LYS A 202 9.91 -7.12 -12.99
N GLU A 203 10.05 -5.81 -12.93
CA GLU A 203 9.01 -4.87 -12.62
C GLU A 203 8.73 -3.97 -13.83
N THR A 204 7.49 -3.50 -13.92
CA THR A 204 7.06 -2.53 -14.92
C THR A 204 6.73 -1.24 -14.20
N TYR A 205 7.08 -0.12 -14.83
CA TYR A 205 6.86 1.20 -14.29
C TYR A 205 6.17 2.09 -15.31
N TYR A 206 5.25 2.92 -14.83
CA TYR A 206 4.77 4.09 -15.55
C TYR A 206 5.59 5.31 -15.16
N ILE A 207 5.77 6.21 -16.13
CA ILE A 207 6.48 7.47 -15.92
C ILE A 207 5.74 8.65 -16.52
N TRP A 208 5.69 9.73 -15.74
CA TRP A 208 5.16 11.03 -16.14
C TRP A 208 6.28 12.04 -16.11
N ILE A 209 6.46 12.75 -17.22
CA ILE A 209 7.38 13.88 -17.32
C ILE A 209 6.53 15.13 -17.52
N PHE A 210 6.54 15.99 -16.51
CA PHE A 210 5.90 17.30 -16.55
C PHE A 210 6.93 18.38 -16.91
N ASN A 211 6.50 19.63 -16.96
CA ASN A 211 7.40 20.73 -17.30
C ASN A 211 8.53 20.88 -16.27
N GLU A 212 8.20 20.73 -14.98
CA GLU A 212 9.08 21.09 -13.85
C GLU A 212 9.54 19.87 -13.03
N ASN A 213 8.85 18.74 -13.12
CA ASN A 213 9.19 17.52 -12.38
C ASN A 213 8.73 16.27 -13.14
N GLY A 214 9.00 15.10 -12.59
CA GLY A 214 8.45 13.85 -13.08
C GLY A 214 8.09 12.90 -11.97
N ARG A 215 7.27 11.90 -12.29
CA ARG A 215 6.82 10.87 -11.35
C ARG A 215 7.03 9.49 -11.95
N ILE A 216 7.33 8.52 -11.10
CA ILE A 216 7.38 7.10 -11.43
C ILE A 216 6.40 6.37 -10.50
N MET A 217 5.74 5.34 -11.06
CA MET A 217 4.89 4.44 -10.29
C MET A 217 5.13 3.01 -10.78
N ASN A 218 5.26 2.06 -9.85
CA ASN A 218 5.30 0.65 -10.19
C ASN A 218 3.87 0.18 -10.54
N THR A 219 3.69 -0.57 -11.62
CA THR A 219 2.35 -1.03 -12.04
C THR A 219 1.72 -2.08 -11.09
N ARG A 220 2.47 -2.58 -10.11
CA ARG A 220 1.98 -3.47 -9.06
C ARG A 220 1.67 -2.73 -7.75
N ASP A 221 2.38 -1.64 -7.49
CA ASP A 221 2.10 -0.73 -6.37
C ASP A 221 1.53 0.58 -6.91
N VAL A 222 0.24 0.53 -7.19
CA VAL A 222 -0.56 1.65 -7.68
C VAL A 222 -0.98 2.63 -6.57
N TYR A 223 -0.64 2.34 -5.32
CA TYR A 223 -0.93 3.19 -4.17
C TYR A 223 0.24 4.09 -3.79
N SER A 224 1.44 3.78 -4.28
CA SER A 224 2.61 4.63 -4.11
C SER A 224 3.04 5.21 -5.45
N SER A 225 3.11 6.54 -5.52
CA SER A 225 3.88 7.21 -6.57
C SER A 225 5.13 7.83 -5.96
N TYR A 226 6.13 8.03 -6.81
CA TYR A 226 7.41 8.57 -6.42
C TYR A 226 7.76 9.75 -7.31
N LEU A 227 8.08 10.88 -6.72
CA LEU A 227 8.59 12.07 -7.38
C LEU A 227 10.06 11.87 -7.73
N LEU A 228 10.40 12.09 -8.98
CA LEU A 228 11.79 12.12 -9.43
C LEU A 228 12.49 13.31 -8.78
N ASN A 229 13.67 13.06 -8.22
CA ASN A 229 14.56 14.15 -7.83
C ASN A 229 15.07 14.92 -9.07
N ASP A 230 15.58 16.13 -8.85
CA ASP A 230 15.98 17.05 -9.92
C ASP A 230 16.99 16.45 -10.92
N GLU A 231 17.92 15.64 -10.41
CA GLU A 231 18.96 15.01 -11.23
C GLU A 231 18.36 13.93 -12.14
N SER A 232 17.62 12.99 -11.55
CA SER A 232 16.97 11.89 -12.28
C SER A 232 15.94 12.41 -13.28
N PHE A 233 15.18 13.45 -12.91
CA PHE A 233 14.24 14.12 -13.81
C PHE A 233 14.95 14.70 -15.04
N LYS A 234 16.07 15.39 -14.86
CA LYS A 234 16.84 15.98 -15.97
C LYS A 234 17.43 14.89 -16.87
N GLU A 235 18.01 13.84 -16.28
CA GLU A 235 18.61 12.73 -17.02
C GLU A 235 17.55 12.02 -17.89
N ILE A 236 16.41 11.64 -17.30
CA ILE A 236 15.32 10.98 -18.04
C ILE A 236 14.74 11.90 -19.11
N LYS A 237 14.46 13.17 -18.77
CA LYS A 237 13.91 14.12 -19.75
C LYS A 237 14.85 14.31 -20.93
N SER A 238 16.16 14.37 -20.67
CA SER A 238 17.18 14.44 -21.73
C SER A 238 17.22 13.16 -22.56
N TYR A 239 17.16 11.99 -21.92
CA TYR A 239 17.12 10.71 -22.61
C TYR A 239 15.93 10.65 -23.57
N LEU A 240 14.71 10.88 -23.06
CA LEU A 240 13.48 10.81 -23.86
C LEU A 240 13.51 11.80 -25.04
N SER A 241 13.93 13.05 -24.79
CA SER A 241 14.04 14.07 -25.85
C SER A 241 15.06 13.70 -26.94
N SER A 242 16.07 12.89 -26.62
CA SER A 242 17.09 12.47 -27.59
C SER A 242 16.66 11.27 -28.43
N THR A 243 15.78 10.41 -27.90
CA THR A 243 15.16 9.30 -28.64
C THR A 243 14.09 9.80 -29.60
N ASP A 244 13.31 10.83 -29.24
CA ASP A 244 12.27 11.43 -30.10
C ASP A 244 12.83 12.07 -31.39
N ILE A 245 14.14 12.37 -31.44
CA ILE A 245 14.81 12.99 -32.60
C ILE A 245 15.26 11.93 -33.63
N ASN A 246 15.16 10.63 -33.30
CA ASN A 246 15.64 9.53 -34.13
C ASN A 246 14.54 8.66 -34.77
N GLU A 247 13.27 9.07 -34.72
CA GLU A 247 12.17 8.56 -35.56
C GLU A 247 11.92 9.46 -36.78
#